data_AF-A0A6L6JBW6-F1
#
_entry.id   AF-A0A6L6JBW6-F1
#
_cell.length_a   1.000
_cell.length_b   1.000
_cell.length_c   1.000
_cell.angle_alpha   90.00
_cell.angle_beta   90.00
_cell.angle_gamma   90.00
#
_symmetry.space_group_name_H-M   'P 1'
#
loop_
_entity.id
_entity.type
_entity.pdbx_description
1 polymer ?
#
loop_
_entity_poly.entity_id
_entity_poly.type
_entity_poly.pdbx_seq_one_letter_code
_entity_poly.pdbx_strand_id
1 'polypeptide(L)'
;MAAIVRAFDQPERLRILNSRPGLGFFRLQLSDSITMAHLRVFHAAKVLRSAVFAQMHRQDCGALTRRGIACKLKSEPGKARCRLHGGISTGPTTPEG
;
A
#
# COMPACT_ATOMS: atom_id res chain seq x y z
N MET A 1 -22.44 19.37 -13.64
CA MET A 1 -22.12 18.72 -12.35
C MET A 1 -23.39 18.16 -11.68
N ALA A 2 -24.10 17.22 -12.31
CA ALA A 2 -25.39 16.71 -11.80
C ALA A 2 -25.52 15.17 -11.80
N ALA A 3 -24.50 14.43 -12.24
CA ALA A 3 -24.62 12.97 -12.43
C ALA A 3 -24.20 12.13 -11.21
N ILE A 4 -23.55 12.72 -10.20
CA ILE A 4 -22.96 11.97 -9.06
C ILE A 4 -24.04 11.58 -8.01
N VAL A 5 -25.18 12.27 -7.97
CA VAL A 5 -26.12 12.17 -6.84
C VAL A 5 -27.05 10.94 -6.93
N ARG A 6 -27.13 10.24 -8.07
CA ARG A 6 -28.09 9.13 -8.26
C ARG A 6 -27.56 7.73 -7.92
N ALA A 7 -26.36 7.60 -7.36
CA ALA A 7 -25.79 6.29 -7.00
C ALA A 7 -26.31 5.71 -5.68
N PHE A 8 -27.19 6.43 -4.97
CA PHE A 8 -27.58 6.09 -3.58
C PHE A 8 -28.98 5.50 -3.42
N ASP A 9 -29.74 5.29 -4.49
CA ASP A 9 -31.08 4.77 -4.36
C ASP A 9 -31.26 3.46 -5.12
N GLN A 10 -31.91 2.50 -4.45
CA GLN A 10 -32.65 1.35 -4.98
C GLN A 10 -32.00 -0.06 -4.91
N PRO A 11 -32.80 -1.13 -4.72
CA PRO A 11 -32.93 -1.81 -3.43
C PRO A 11 -32.86 -3.34 -3.57
N GLU A 12 -32.00 -3.87 -4.44
CA GLU A 12 -31.94 -5.31 -4.70
C GLU A 12 -30.57 -5.88 -4.34
N ARG A 13 -30.47 -6.31 -3.07
CA ARG A 13 -29.37 -7.14 -2.57
C ARG A 13 -29.39 -8.49 -3.27
N LEU A 14 -28.57 -8.65 -4.30
CA LEU A 14 -28.10 -9.98 -4.69
C LEU A 14 -26.82 -10.31 -3.90
N ARG A 15 -26.91 -11.39 -3.10
CA ARG A 15 -25.82 -11.93 -2.29
C ARG A 15 -24.70 -12.45 -3.19
N ILE A 16 -23.52 -11.87 -3.08
CA ILE A 16 -22.30 -12.43 -3.65
C ILE A 16 -21.58 -13.20 -2.55
N LEU A 17 -21.39 -14.50 -2.78
CA LEU A 17 -20.60 -15.37 -1.92
C LEU A 17 -19.11 -15.00 -2.02
N ASN A 18 -18.48 -14.96 -0.84
CA ASN A 18 -17.03 -14.94 -0.60
C ASN A 18 -16.32 -13.60 -0.80
N SER A 19 -16.44 -12.76 0.23
CA SER A 19 -15.55 -11.62 0.43
C SER A 19 -14.84 -11.68 1.78
N ARG A 20 -13.51 -11.53 1.78
CA ARG A 20 -12.71 -11.22 2.97
C ARG A 20 -13.25 -9.93 3.63
N PRO A 21 -13.45 -9.88 4.95
CA PRO A 21 -13.98 -8.70 5.64
C PRO A 21 -12.98 -7.53 5.58
N GLY A 22 -13.47 -6.32 5.26
CA GLY A 22 -12.71 -5.06 5.42
C GLY A 22 -12.50 -4.22 4.16
N LEU A 23 -12.76 -4.75 2.95
CA LEU A 23 -12.77 -3.98 1.72
C LEU A 23 -14.23 -3.89 1.26
N GLY A 24 -14.90 -2.77 1.52
CA GLY A 24 -16.23 -2.51 0.97
C GLY A 24 -16.19 -2.67 -0.56
N PHE A 25 -16.95 -3.62 -1.10
CA PHE A 25 -17.02 -3.84 -2.54
C PHE A 25 -17.95 -2.78 -3.11
N PHE A 26 -17.37 -1.68 -3.59
CA PHE A 26 -18.08 -0.78 -4.49
C PHE A 26 -18.15 -1.47 -5.86
N ARG A 27 -19.35 -1.93 -6.24
CA ARG A 27 -19.61 -2.37 -7.61
C ARG A 27 -19.75 -1.10 -8.45
N LEU A 28 -18.67 -0.70 -9.10
CA LEU A 28 -18.73 0.32 -10.14
C LEU A 28 -19.54 -0.26 -11.30
N GLN A 29 -20.80 0.17 -11.46
CA GLN A 29 -21.52 -0.06 -12.71
C GLN A 29 -20.88 0.84 -13.78
N LEU A 30 -20.10 0.24 -14.69
CA LEU A 30 -19.68 0.92 -15.90
C LEU A 30 -20.89 0.98 -16.83
N SER A 31 -21.52 2.16 -16.92
CA SER A 31 -22.64 2.44 -17.82
C SER A 31 -22.23 2.57 -19.29
N ASP A 32 -20.93 2.76 -19.55
CA ASP A 32 -20.37 3.02 -20.88
C ASP A 32 -19.37 1.94 -21.30
N SER A 33 -19.24 1.73 -22.62
CA SER A 33 -18.25 0.81 -23.18
C SER A 33 -16.83 1.13 -22.70
N ILE A 34 -16.05 0.10 -22.33
CA ILE A 34 -14.65 0.28 -21.95
C ILE A 34 -13.87 0.71 -23.21
N THR A 35 -13.65 2.00 -23.36
CA THR A 35 -12.86 2.56 -24.45
C THR A 35 -11.36 2.33 -24.21
N MET A 36 -10.56 2.46 -25.27
CA MET A 36 -9.10 2.44 -25.15
C MET A 36 -8.55 3.51 -24.22
N ALA A 37 -9.25 4.65 -24.06
CA ALA A 37 -8.86 5.68 -23.10
C ALA A 37 -8.96 5.18 -21.65
N HIS A 38 -10.04 4.46 -21.30
CA HIS A 38 -10.21 3.86 -19.97
C HIS A 38 -9.10 2.84 -19.66
N LEU A 39 -8.76 1.98 -20.64
CA LEU A 39 -7.68 1.01 -20.46
C LEU A 39 -6.32 1.69 -20.26
N ARG A 40 -6.03 2.77 -21.00
CA ARG A 40 -4.77 3.53 -20.82
C ARG A 40 -4.65 4.12 -19.42
N VAL A 41 -5.73 4.72 -18.90
CA VAL A 41 -5.77 5.24 -17.52
C VAL A 41 -5.54 4.11 -16.51
N PHE A 42 -6.21 2.97 -16.67
CA PHE A 42 -6.04 1.82 -15.78
C PHE A 42 -4.59 1.29 -15.80
N HIS A 43 -4.00 1.14 -16.99
CA HIS A 43 -2.62 0.71 -17.14
C HIS A 43 -1.64 1.70 -16.50
N ALA A 44 -1.81 3.00 -16.73
CA ALA A 44 -1.00 4.03 -16.09
C ALA A 44 -1.11 3.95 -14.55
N ALA A 45 -2.33 3.84 -14.01
CA ALA A 45 -2.56 3.69 -12.58
C ALA A 45 -1.91 2.42 -12.02
N LYS A 46 -1.95 1.29 -12.76
CA LYS A 46 -1.31 0.03 -12.37
C LYS A 46 0.22 0.16 -12.32
N VAL A 47 0.83 0.83 -13.30
CA VAL A 47 2.28 1.08 -13.34
C VAL A 47 2.71 1.95 -12.17
N LEU A 48 2.02 3.08 -11.94
CA LEU A 48 2.31 3.97 -10.82
C LEU A 48 2.20 3.23 -9.47
N ARG A 49 1.13 2.45 -9.30
CA ARG A 49 0.93 1.62 -8.11
C ARG A 49 2.09 0.63 -7.91
N SER A 50 2.50 -0.08 -8.96
CA SER A 50 3.61 -1.02 -8.90
C SER A 50 4.93 -0.34 -8.53
N ALA A 51 5.19 0.86 -9.07
CA ALA A 51 6.38 1.64 -8.75
C ALA A 51 6.40 2.07 -7.28
N VAL A 52 5.27 2.58 -6.76
CA VAL A 52 5.12 2.93 -5.34
C VAL A 52 5.32 1.70 -4.46
N PHE A 53 4.74 0.54 -4.80
CA PHE A 53 4.95 -0.71 -4.09
C PHE A 53 6.42 -1.16 -4.09
N ALA A 54 7.11 -1.06 -5.22
CA ALA A 54 8.52 -1.38 -5.31
C ALA A 54 9.37 -0.46 -4.41
N GLN A 55 9.05 0.85 -4.36
CA GLN A 55 9.73 1.80 -3.48
C GLN A 55 9.49 1.50 -2.00
N MET A 56 8.29 1.11 -1.59
CA MET A 56 7.99 0.76 -0.19
C MET A 56 8.43 -0.66 0.20
N HIS A 57 8.95 -1.46 -0.74
CA HIS A 57 9.31 -2.85 -0.48
C HIS A 57 10.43 -2.94 0.56
N ARG A 58 10.14 -3.57 1.69
CA ARG A 58 11.07 -3.69 2.81
C ARG A 58 11.96 -4.92 2.63
N GLN A 59 13.26 -4.70 2.59
CA GLN A 59 14.28 -5.75 2.50
C GLN A 59 14.81 -6.10 3.89
N ASP A 60 15.63 -7.14 4.03
CA ASP A 60 16.36 -7.36 5.28
C ASP A 60 17.45 -6.30 5.47
N CYS A 61 17.62 -5.81 6.70
CA CYS A 61 18.56 -4.73 7.00
C CYS A 61 20.01 -5.12 6.72
N GLY A 62 20.39 -6.37 6.97
CA GLY A 62 21.73 -6.91 6.70
C GLY A 62 22.89 -6.32 7.52
N ALA A 63 22.68 -5.24 8.29
CA ALA A 63 23.71 -4.63 9.12
C ALA A 63 24.18 -5.57 10.24
N LEU A 64 25.45 -5.52 10.63
CA LEU A 64 25.95 -6.31 11.75
C LEU A 64 25.50 -5.69 13.08
N THR A 65 24.95 -6.53 13.95
CA THR A 65 24.63 -6.17 15.33
C THR A 65 25.90 -6.09 16.18
N ARG A 66 25.80 -5.55 17.40
CA ARG A 66 26.91 -5.54 18.38
C ARG A 66 27.49 -6.93 18.68
N ARG A 67 26.71 -8.00 18.45
CA ARG A 67 27.13 -9.40 18.62
C ARG A 67 27.79 -10.00 17.37
N GLY A 68 28.01 -9.22 16.31
CA GLY A 68 28.62 -9.67 15.06
C GLY A 68 27.69 -10.46 14.13
N ILE A 69 26.40 -10.60 14.47
CA ILE A 69 25.41 -11.33 13.66
C ILE A 69 24.63 -10.33 12.79
N ALA A 70 24.25 -10.73 11.57
CA ALA A 70 23.42 -9.93 10.67
C ALA A 70 22.04 -9.60 11.29
N CYS A 71 21.62 -8.36 11.11
CA CYS A 71 20.36 -7.83 11.60
C CYS A 71 19.19 -8.43 10.82
N LYS A 72 18.28 -9.08 11.56
CA LYS A 72 17.07 -9.72 11.02
C LYS A 72 15.87 -8.78 10.88
N LEU A 73 16.01 -7.50 11.26
CA LEU A 73 14.93 -6.53 11.10
C LEU A 73 14.78 -6.15 9.63
N LYS A 74 13.54 -5.90 9.21
CA LYS A 74 13.24 -5.35 7.90
C LYS A 74 13.60 -3.86 7.82
N SER A 75 14.08 -3.43 6.66
CA SER A 75 14.38 -2.03 6.36
C SER A 75 13.16 -1.15 6.50
N GLU A 76 13.36 0.16 6.69
CA GLU A 76 12.26 1.10 6.54
C GLU A 76 11.82 1.16 5.07
N PRO A 77 10.53 1.39 4.78
CA PRO A 77 10.06 1.58 3.41
C PRO A 77 10.91 2.64 2.67
N GLY A 78 11.38 2.32 1.47
CA GLY A 78 12.25 3.20 0.68
C GLY A 78 13.69 3.32 1.16
N LYS A 79 14.10 2.59 2.22
CA LYS A 79 15.47 2.61 2.75
C LYS A 79 16.13 1.24 2.69
N ALA A 80 17.46 1.24 2.69
CA ALA A 80 18.27 0.02 2.71
C ALA A 80 18.39 -0.62 4.11
N ARG A 81 18.19 0.14 5.19
CA ARG A 81 18.42 -0.31 6.58
C ARG A 81 17.19 -0.08 7.47
N CYS A 82 17.10 -0.84 8.57
CA CYS A 82 16.02 -0.71 9.55
C CYS A 82 16.16 0.56 10.37
N ARG A 83 15.12 0.95 11.12
CA ARG A 83 15.13 2.11 12.02
C ARG A 83 16.36 2.20 12.93
N LEU A 84 16.83 1.06 13.44
CA LEU A 84 17.95 0.99 14.39
C LEU A 84 19.32 1.23 13.72
N HIS A 85 19.53 0.73 12.50
CA HIS A 85 20.80 0.85 11.77
C HIS A 85 20.79 1.89 10.65
N GLY A 86 19.64 2.54 10.41
CA GLY A 86 19.41 3.56 9.38
C GLY A 86 19.49 4.99 9.90
N GLY A 87 20.05 5.22 11.09
CA GLY A 87 20.26 6.55 11.65
C GLY A 87 19.01 7.22 12.25
N ILE A 88 17.95 6.47 12.54
CA ILE A 88 16.72 6.98 13.18
C ILE A 88 16.69 6.63 14.69
N SER A 89 17.69 5.90 15.19
CA SER A 89 17.84 5.72 16.62
C SER A 89 18.13 7.08 17.25
N THR A 90 17.23 7.59 18.08
CA THR A 90 17.35 8.89 18.77
C THR A 90 18.45 8.89 19.84
N GLY A 91 19.22 7.81 19.94
CA GLY A 91 20.13 7.58 21.05
C GLY A 91 19.38 7.37 22.37
N PRO A 92 20.14 7.08 23.43
CA PRO A 92 19.58 7.10 24.77
C PRO A 92 19.22 8.52 25.20
N THR A 93 18.07 8.66 25.86
CA THR A 93 17.58 9.94 26.40
C THR A 93 17.88 10.10 27.90
N THR A 94 18.55 9.10 28.50
CA THR A 94 18.93 9.03 29.91
C THR A 94 20.30 9.67 30.13
N PRO A 95 20.54 10.33 31.29
CA PRO A 95 21.87 10.83 31.66
C PRO A 95 22.96 9.76 31.65
N GLU A 96 22.58 8.51 31.93
CA GLU A 96 23.46 7.35 31.99
C GLU A 96 23.77 6.75 30.61
N GLY A 97 23.05 7.18 29.56
CA GLY A 97 23.11 6.61 28.21
C GLY A 97 22.34 5.29 28.04
#